data_AF-A0A4Z2CHS5-F1
#
_entry.id   AF-A0A4Z2CHS5-F1
#
_cell.length_a   1.000
_cell.length_b   1.000
_cell.length_c   1.000
_cell.angle_alpha   90.00
_cell.angle_beta   90.00
_cell.angle_gamma   90.00
#
_symmetry.space_group_name_H-M   'P 1'
#
loop_
_entity.id
_entity.type
_entity.pdbx_description
1 polymer ?
#
loop_
_entity_poly.entity_id
_entity_poly.type
_entity_poly.pdbx_seq_one_letter_code
_entity_poly.pdbx_strand_id
1 'polypeptide(L)'
;MPELALLRFVVLDDDYIGDDFIGQYTVPFECLQPGYRSVPLLGLAGDLLPHSSLFVHVAVTNRRGGGKAQRRGLSVRRVGKRGREYVSLRHTGIKVVDEAFKPAGVHLKEATDLREDAQSTTSSFKEQCGLPTVTKLKQCIQSLATRLQTPEGTVGATMVLREGYPFLELLVNLAEPTRKFVTAYNTMITTQKQLIENADAVQEKIAQVQREGMDFHEDLSRLGDKEGLKGRKLSKAVESFTWNITVLKGQSDLLRGAKMDSLDSLRQLALACEACGLTSSSSSNSSSSSISADHYYSSHPFPGRRSSSHGNGRI
;
A
#
# COMPACT_ATOMS: atom_id res chain seq x y z
N MET A 1 -14.35 4.57 -11.00
CA MET A 1 -14.90 4.47 -12.35
C MET A 1 -13.84 4.82 -13.40
N PRO A 2 -12.81 3.99 -13.59
CA PRO A 2 -11.89 4.13 -14.74
C PRO A 2 -12.58 3.95 -16.10
N GLU A 3 -13.71 3.23 -16.16
CA GLU A 3 -14.47 2.93 -17.39
C GLU A 3 -15.04 4.17 -18.11
N LEU A 4 -15.10 5.33 -17.44
CA LEU A 4 -15.53 6.61 -18.04
C LEU A 4 -14.37 7.62 -18.20
N ALA A 5 -13.14 7.20 -17.91
CA ALA A 5 -12.00 8.11 -17.91
C ALA A 5 -11.38 8.25 -19.31
N LEU A 6 -11.01 9.49 -19.66
CA LEU A 6 -10.26 9.84 -20.86
C LEU A 6 -8.93 10.44 -20.44
N LEU A 7 -7.83 10.01 -21.07
CA LEU A 7 -6.53 10.65 -20.94
C LEU A 7 -6.31 11.57 -22.13
N ARG A 8 -6.10 12.86 -21.85
CA ARG A 8 -5.81 13.87 -22.87
C ARG A 8 -4.39 14.41 -22.69
N PHE A 9 -3.58 14.25 -23.72
CA PHE A 9 -2.32 14.95 -23.88
C PHE A 9 -2.59 16.28 -24.56
N VAL A 10 -2.04 17.37 -24.02
CA VAL A 10 -2.07 18.70 -24.62
C VAL A 10 -0.65 19.24 -24.56
N VAL A 11 -0.15 19.71 -25.69
CA VAL A 11 1.16 20.33 -25.83
C VAL A 11 0.90 21.80 -26.14
N LEU A 12 1.50 22.66 -25.32
CA LEU A 12 1.43 24.10 -25.47
C LEU A 12 2.85 24.65 -25.56
N ASP A 13 3.03 25.75 -26.27
CA ASP A 13 4.25 26.55 -26.25
C ASP A 13 4.20 27.49 -25.03
N ASP A 14 5.30 27.62 -24.29
CA ASP A 14 5.36 28.42 -23.06
C ASP A 14 5.83 29.85 -23.39
N ASP A 15 4.89 30.68 -23.83
CA ASP A 15 5.14 32.06 -24.26
C ASP A 15 4.82 33.10 -23.17
N TYR A 16 5.53 34.23 -23.19
CA TYR A 16 5.43 35.27 -22.16
C TYR A 16 4.02 35.89 -22.01
N ILE A 17 3.15 35.75 -23.04
CA ILE A 17 1.77 36.25 -23.04
C ILE A 17 0.81 35.12 -23.46
N GLY A 18 0.88 33.99 -22.75
CA GLY A 18 -0.08 32.90 -22.86
C GLY A 18 0.47 31.69 -23.60
N ASP A 19 -0.13 30.54 -23.33
CA ASP A 19 0.40 29.26 -23.80
C ASP A 19 -0.25 28.90 -25.16
N ASP A 20 0.50 28.99 -26.25
CA ASP A 20 -0.01 28.73 -27.58
C ASP A 20 -0.20 27.23 -27.83
N PHE A 21 -1.33 26.86 -28.44
CA PHE A 21 -1.63 25.44 -28.68
C PHE A 21 -0.74 24.86 -29.79
N ILE A 22 -0.03 23.78 -29.47
CA ILE A 22 0.77 23.03 -30.45
C ILE A 22 0.01 21.78 -30.93
N GLY A 23 -0.54 20.98 -30.00
CA GLY A 23 -1.18 19.72 -30.37
C GLY A 23 -1.87 18.98 -29.23
N GLN A 24 -2.72 18.02 -29.58
CA GLN A 24 -3.45 17.20 -28.61
C GLN A 24 -3.62 15.75 -29.03
N TYR A 25 -3.87 14.89 -28.06
CA TYR A 25 -4.34 13.52 -28.31
C TYR A 25 -5.20 13.05 -27.16
N THR A 26 -6.37 12.48 -27.43
CA THR A 26 -7.27 11.96 -26.41
C THR A 26 -7.49 10.47 -26.61
N VAL A 27 -7.35 9.68 -25.54
CA VAL A 27 -7.53 8.23 -25.57
C VAL A 27 -8.36 7.76 -24.37
N PRO A 28 -9.36 6.89 -24.56
CA PRO A 28 -10.07 6.23 -23.46
C PRO A 28 -9.10 5.44 -22.58
N PHE A 29 -9.31 5.48 -21.27
CA PHE A 29 -8.42 4.80 -20.33
C PHE A 29 -8.31 3.29 -20.61
N GLU A 30 -9.40 2.66 -21.03
CA GLU A 30 -9.45 1.24 -21.40
C GLU A 30 -8.56 0.89 -22.60
N CYS A 31 -8.24 1.87 -23.45
CA CYS A 31 -7.39 1.70 -24.62
C CYS A 31 -5.90 1.94 -24.33
N LEU A 32 -5.54 2.35 -23.11
CA LEU A 32 -4.15 2.60 -22.75
C LEU A 32 -3.36 1.31 -22.62
N GLN A 33 -2.31 1.18 -23.43
CA GLN A 33 -1.37 0.08 -23.34
C GLN A 33 -0.15 0.47 -22.49
N PRO A 34 0.29 -0.40 -21.55
CA PRO A 34 1.48 -0.12 -20.73
C PRO A 34 2.79 -0.23 -21.52
N GLY A 35 3.85 0.40 -20.99
CA GLY A 35 5.20 0.42 -21.55
C GLY A 35 5.51 1.70 -22.35
N TYR A 36 6.62 1.68 -23.09
CA TYR A 36 7.02 2.78 -23.97
C TYR A 36 6.14 2.85 -25.21
N ARG A 37 5.57 4.02 -25.50
CA ARG A 37 4.62 4.26 -26.59
C ARG A 37 4.89 5.62 -27.25
N SER A 38 4.58 5.73 -28.54
CA SER A 38 4.53 6.99 -29.26
C SER A 38 3.07 7.43 -29.38
N VAL A 39 2.79 8.66 -28.99
CA VAL A 39 1.45 9.28 -29.05
C VAL A 39 1.49 10.35 -30.14
N PRO A 40 0.80 10.17 -31.28
CA PRO A 40 0.77 11.17 -32.33
C PRO A 40 -0.01 12.41 -31.87
N LEU A 41 0.45 13.60 -32.24
CA LEU A 41 -0.29 14.83 -31.93
C LEU A 41 -1.25 15.19 -33.06
N LEU A 42 -2.39 15.74 -32.67
CA LEU A 42 -3.43 16.26 -33.55
C LEU A 42 -3.53 17.77 -33.40
N GLY A 43 -3.86 18.47 -34.49
CA GLY A 43 -4.16 19.90 -34.48
C GLY A 43 -5.47 20.21 -33.75
N LEU A 44 -5.82 21.50 -33.68
CA LEU A 44 -7.07 21.96 -33.08
C LEU A 44 -8.31 21.38 -33.78
N ALA A 45 -8.22 21.19 -35.09
CA ALA A 45 -9.30 20.61 -35.90
C ALA A 45 -9.34 19.07 -35.85
N GLY A 46 -8.40 18.42 -35.13
CA GLY A 46 -8.30 16.96 -35.02
C GLY A 46 -7.55 16.30 -36.19
N ASP A 47 -6.92 17.10 -37.04
CA ASP A 47 -6.04 16.66 -38.12
C ASP A 47 -4.68 16.16 -37.59
N LEU A 48 -4.12 15.13 -38.23
CA LEU A 48 -2.82 14.59 -37.84
C LEU A 48 -1.71 15.59 -38.18
N LEU A 49 -0.91 15.96 -37.18
CA LEU A 49 0.28 16.79 -37.36
C LEU A 49 1.47 15.90 -37.76
N PRO A 50 1.94 15.94 -39.02
CA PRO A 50 2.98 15.04 -39.50
C PRO A 50 4.27 15.18 -38.68
N HIS A 51 4.93 14.05 -38.41
CA HIS A 51 6.20 13.99 -37.67
C HIS A 51 6.15 14.52 -36.22
N SER A 52 4.97 14.79 -35.67
CA SER A 52 4.80 15.22 -34.29
C SER A 52 4.26 14.10 -33.42
N SER A 53 5.02 13.72 -32.39
CA SER A 53 4.60 12.70 -31.44
C SER A 53 5.28 12.88 -30.09
N LEU A 54 4.61 12.43 -29.03
CA LEU A 54 5.17 12.32 -27.69
C LEU A 54 5.66 10.90 -27.47
N PHE A 55 6.89 10.75 -27.00
CA PHE A 55 7.39 9.46 -26.52
C PHE A 55 7.15 9.36 -25.01
N VAL A 56 6.30 8.41 -24.60
CA VAL A 56 5.81 8.28 -23.22
C VAL A 56 6.02 6.86 -22.70
N HIS A 57 6.16 6.73 -21.38
CA HIS A 57 6.10 5.44 -20.69
C HIS A 57 4.83 5.35 -19.85
N VAL A 58 3.93 4.43 -20.20
CA VAL A 58 2.63 4.25 -19.53
C VAL A 58 2.74 3.13 -18.50
N ALA A 59 2.40 3.43 -17.25
CA ALA A 59 2.27 2.45 -16.18
C ALA A 59 0.98 2.69 -15.40
N VAL A 60 0.09 1.70 -15.39
CA VAL A 60 -1.19 1.74 -14.66
C VAL A 60 -1.04 0.95 -13.36
N THR A 61 -1.27 1.59 -12.22
CA THR A 61 -1.18 0.95 -10.90
C THR A 61 -2.36 1.33 -10.01
N ASN A 62 -2.85 0.39 -9.20
CA ASN A 62 -3.86 0.65 -8.17
C ASN A 62 -3.32 1.40 -6.93
N ARG A 63 -2.04 1.78 -6.94
CA ARG A 63 -1.41 2.58 -5.89
C ARG A 63 -1.53 4.06 -6.27
N ARG A 64 -1.69 4.95 -5.29
CA ARG A 64 -1.66 6.41 -5.52
C ARG A 64 -0.39 6.73 -6.33
N GLY A 65 -0.56 7.10 -7.60
CA GLY A 65 0.52 7.21 -8.58
C GLY A 65 1.64 8.13 -8.09
N GLY A 66 2.88 7.68 -8.25
CA GLY A 66 4.11 8.31 -7.77
C GLY A 66 4.52 9.59 -8.50
N GLY A 67 3.59 10.53 -8.71
CA GLY A 67 3.92 11.93 -8.96
C GLY A 67 4.04 12.67 -7.62
N LYS A 68 4.98 13.61 -7.49
CA LYS A 68 4.96 14.55 -6.36
C LYS A 68 3.56 15.16 -6.30
N ALA A 69 2.90 15.09 -5.14
CA ALA A 69 1.58 15.69 -4.94
C ALA A 69 1.69 17.21 -5.18
N GLN A 70 1.36 17.65 -6.39
CA GLN A 70 1.19 19.05 -6.68
C GLN A 70 -0.04 19.49 -5.89
N ARG A 71 0.19 20.31 -4.87
CA ARG A 71 -0.85 20.98 -4.11
C ARG A 71 -1.76 21.75 -5.07
N ARG A 72 -2.99 21.27 -5.28
CA ARG A 72 -4.21 21.98 -5.72
C ARG A 72 -5.30 20.89 -5.84
N GLY A 73 -6.46 20.90 -5.20
CA GLY A 73 -7.12 21.74 -4.21
C GLY A 73 -8.41 21.03 -3.78
N LEU A 74 -8.82 21.23 -2.53
CA LEU A 74 -10.19 21.23 -2.00
C LEU A 74 -10.01 21.59 -0.53
N SER A 75 -10.64 22.70 -0.13
CA SER A 75 -10.48 23.31 1.18
C SER A 75 -11.06 22.41 2.28
N VAL A 76 -10.21 21.63 2.92
CA VAL A 76 -10.38 21.29 4.33
C VAL A 76 -9.27 22.05 5.05
N ARG A 77 -9.66 22.88 6.02
CA ARG A 77 -8.77 23.71 6.86
C ARG A 77 -7.44 22.99 7.10
N ARG A 78 -6.39 23.47 6.44
CA ARG A 78 -5.01 23.10 6.76
C ARG A 78 -4.69 23.73 8.11
N VAL A 79 -4.86 22.97 9.19
CA VAL A 79 -4.15 23.23 10.44
C VAL A 79 -2.81 22.51 10.32
N GLY A 80 -1.74 23.30 10.30
CA GLY A 80 -0.39 22.80 10.07
C GLY A 80 0.11 21.88 11.17
N LYS A 81 0.62 20.72 10.75
CA LYS A 81 1.87 20.06 11.13
C LYS A 81 1.91 18.74 10.34
N ARG A 82 3.07 18.10 10.23
CA ARG A 82 3.19 16.70 9.76
C ARG A 82 2.39 15.77 10.71
N GLY A 83 1.06 15.75 10.59
CA GLY A 83 0.16 14.98 11.43
C GLY A 83 -0.37 13.79 10.63
N ARG A 84 -0.21 12.58 11.18
CA ARG A 84 -0.85 11.37 10.66
C ARG A 84 -2.37 11.60 10.57
N GLU A 85 -2.98 11.21 9.46
CA GLU A 85 -4.41 11.40 9.26
C GLU A 85 -5.14 10.14 9.74
N TYR A 86 -5.85 10.27 10.85
CA TYR A 86 -6.58 9.16 11.45
C TYR A 86 -8.03 9.16 11.00
N VAL A 87 -8.52 7.98 10.61
CA VAL A 87 -9.94 7.80 10.32
C VAL A 87 -10.72 7.72 11.63
N SER A 88 -11.75 8.56 11.77
CA SER A 88 -12.64 8.60 12.93
C SER A 88 -14.03 8.09 12.57
N LEU A 89 -14.65 7.32 13.46
CA LEU A 89 -16.05 6.90 13.31
C LEU A 89 -17.03 8.08 13.44
N ARG A 90 -18.18 7.99 12.76
CA ARG A 90 -19.27 8.97 12.84
C ARG A 90 -20.17 8.66 14.03
N HIS A 91 -20.69 9.72 14.65
CA HIS A 91 -21.72 9.59 15.66
C HIS A 91 -23.06 9.23 15.01
N THR A 92 -23.67 8.16 15.51
CA THR A 92 -24.99 7.68 15.07
C THR A 92 -26.12 8.41 15.80
N GLY A 93 -25.87 8.90 17.02
CA GLY A 93 -26.87 9.52 17.89
C GLY A 93 -27.68 8.50 18.68
N ILE A 94 -27.30 7.22 18.63
CA ILE A 94 -27.89 6.14 19.40
C ILE A 94 -26.82 5.69 20.41
N LYS A 95 -27.04 6.01 21.70
CA LYS A 95 -26.02 5.87 22.75
C LYS A 95 -25.41 4.47 22.83
N VAL A 96 -26.23 3.44 22.77
CA VAL A 96 -25.77 2.03 22.84
C VAL A 96 -24.88 1.65 21.66
N VAL A 97 -25.18 2.15 20.46
CA VAL A 97 -24.37 1.91 19.25
C VAL A 97 -23.07 2.71 19.31
N ASP A 98 -23.14 3.97 19.74
CA ASP A 98 -21.96 4.83 19.84
C ASP A 98 -20.96 4.35 20.90
N GLU A 99 -21.44 3.82 22.04
CA GLU A 99 -20.57 3.19 23.04
C GLU A 99 -19.95 1.87 22.53
N ALA A 100 -20.69 1.07 21.73
CA ALA A 100 -20.12 -0.12 21.10
C ALA A 100 -18.99 0.20 20.10
N PHE A 101 -19.10 1.31 19.37
CA PHE A 101 -18.06 1.73 18.41
C PHE A 101 -16.88 2.48 19.06
N LYS A 102 -17.00 2.91 20.31
CA LYS A 102 -15.97 3.70 20.99
C LYS A 102 -14.58 3.04 21.04
N PRO A 103 -14.43 1.73 21.30
CA PRO A 103 -13.11 1.08 21.32
C PRO A 103 -12.41 1.09 19.96
N ALA A 104 -13.16 1.10 18.85
CA ALA A 104 -12.58 1.08 17.52
C ALA A 104 -11.65 2.27 17.24
N GLY A 105 -11.87 3.44 17.85
CA GLY A 105 -10.98 4.58 17.67
C GLY A 105 -9.51 4.26 18.00
N VAL A 106 -9.27 3.47 19.05
CA VAL A 106 -7.91 3.06 19.45
C VAL A 106 -7.34 2.06 18.45
N HIS A 107 -8.13 1.05 18.05
CA HIS A 107 -7.69 0.01 17.13
C HIS A 107 -7.43 0.55 15.71
N LEU A 108 -8.24 1.50 15.24
CA LEU A 108 -8.04 2.18 13.96
C LEU A 108 -6.76 3.02 13.95
N LYS A 109 -6.46 3.67 15.08
CA LYS A 109 -5.22 4.41 15.27
C LYS A 109 -4.00 3.48 15.21
N GLU A 110 -4.04 2.39 15.98
CA GLU A 110 -2.99 1.36 16.03
C GLU A 110 -2.74 0.75 14.64
N ALA A 111 -3.80 0.40 13.90
CA ALA A 111 -3.70 -0.11 12.53
C ALA A 111 -3.08 0.91 11.55
N THR A 112 -3.42 2.19 11.70
CA THR A 112 -2.88 3.26 10.85
C THR A 112 -1.39 3.47 11.16
N ASP A 113 -1.02 3.51 12.44
CA ASP A 113 0.35 3.71 12.88
C ASP A 113 1.27 2.58 12.36
N LEU A 114 0.89 1.31 12.55
CA LEU A 114 1.66 0.16 12.04
C LEU A 114 1.92 0.24 10.53
N ARG A 115 0.90 0.63 9.75
CA ARG A 115 1.00 0.74 8.28
C ARG A 115 1.89 1.91 7.85
N GLU A 116 1.68 3.09 8.45
CA GLU A 116 2.45 4.28 8.11
C GLU A 116 3.92 4.16 8.56
N ASP A 117 4.18 3.55 9.72
CA ASP A 117 5.54 3.30 10.21
C ASP A 117 6.32 2.40 9.24
N ALA A 118 5.74 1.27 8.84
CA ALA A 118 6.35 0.36 7.87
C ALA A 118 6.58 1.03 6.50
N GLN A 119 5.62 1.85 6.02
CA GLN A 119 5.76 2.56 4.75
C GLN A 119 6.82 3.68 4.82
N SER A 120 6.87 4.40 5.94
CA SER A 120 7.80 5.50 6.17
C SER A 120 9.25 5.03 6.23
N THR A 121 9.54 3.97 7.00
CA THR A 121 10.89 3.39 7.07
C THR A 121 11.33 2.77 5.76
N THR A 122 10.42 2.11 5.04
CA THR A 122 10.68 1.58 3.70
C THR A 122 11.02 2.72 2.73
N SER A 123 10.34 3.85 2.82
CA SER A 123 10.61 5.03 1.98
C SER A 123 11.96 5.66 2.34
N SER A 124 12.26 5.80 3.63
CA SER A 124 13.56 6.27 4.13
C SER A 124 14.71 5.39 3.64
N PHE A 125 14.57 4.06 3.69
CA PHE A 125 15.56 3.13 3.14
C PHE A 125 15.78 3.34 1.63
N LYS A 126 14.70 3.51 0.85
CA LYS A 126 14.81 3.80 -0.59
C LYS A 126 15.51 5.13 -0.87
N GLU A 127 15.28 6.16 -0.07
CA GLU A 127 15.97 7.45 -0.20
C GLU A 127 17.48 7.31 0.02
N GLN A 128 17.91 6.49 0.99
CA GLN A 128 19.34 6.18 1.22
C GLN A 128 19.98 5.38 0.05
N CYS A 129 19.15 4.80 -0.83
CA CYS A 129 19.64 4.16 -2.06
C CYS A 129 20.02 5.17 -3.15
N GLY A 130 19.58 6.43 -3.03
CA GLY A 130 19.70 7.42 -4.10
C GLY A 130 18.87 7.06 -5.34
N LEU A 131 17.90 6.15 -5.19
CA LEU A 131 17.10 5.61 -6.27
C LEU A 131 15.72 6.30 -6.34
N PRO A 132 15.10 6.40 -7.53
CA PRO A 132 13.75 6.92 -7.67
C PRO A 132 12.74 6.19 -6.77
N THR A 133 11.70 6.88 -6.29
CA THR A 133 10.65 6.35 -5.39
C THR A 133 9.91 5.12 -5.95
N VAL A 134 9.94 4.95 -7.28
CA VAL A 134 9.33 3.83 -8.02
C VAL A 134 10.18 2.55 -7.98
N THR A 135 11.44 2.63 -7.57
CA THR A 135 12.33 1.47 -7.54
C THR A 135 11.85 0.38 -6.60
N LYS A 136 12.05 -0.86 -7.06
CA LYS A 136 11.73 -2.07 -6.29
C LYS A 136 12.82 -2.30 -5.25
N LEU A 137 12.45 -2.92 -4.12
CA LEU A 137 13.38 -3.23 -3.04
C LEU A 137 14.59 -4.06 -3.49
N LYS A 138 14.40 -4.94 -4.47
CA LYS A 138 15.50 -5.69 -5.11
C LYS A 138 16.63 -4.79 -5.64
N GLN A 139 16.29 -3.65 -6.26
CA GLN A 139 17.28 -2.71 -6.80
C GLN A 139 18.01 -1.95 -5.69
N CYS A 140 17.31 -1.67 -4.58
CA CYS A 140 17.89 -1.10 -3.38
C CYS A 140 18.95 -2.04 -2.77
N ILE A 141 18.66 -3.33 -2.73
CA ILE A 141 19.61 -4.35 -2.25
C ILE A 141 20.79 -4.54 -3.20
N GLN A 142 20.58 -4.48 -4.51
CA GLN A 142 21.69 -4.51 -5.47
C GLN A 142 22.64 -3.32 -5.26
N SER A 143 22.10 -2.10 -5.08
CA SER A 143 22.88 -0.89 -4.74
C SER A 143 23.60 -1.01 -3.39
N LEU A 144 22.99 -1.70 -2.43
CA LEU A 144 23.59 -1.99 -1.13
C LEU A 144 24.75 -2.98 -1.27
N ALA A 145 24.54 -4.09 -1.97
CA ALA A 145 25.55 -5.11 -2.19
C ALA A 145 26.80 -4.55 -2.89
N THR A 146 26.63 -3.71 -3.92
CA THR A 146 27.76 -3.06 -4.59
C THR A 146 28.54 -2.12 -3.67
N ARG A 147 27.89 -1.53 -2.66
CA ARG A 147 28.56 -0.67 -1.66
C ARG A 147 29.19 -1.46 -0.51
N LEU A 148 28.79 -2.71 -0.31
CA LEU A 148 29.35 -3.63 0.67
C LEU A 148 30.56 -4.40 0.14
N GLN A 149 30.76 -4.45 -1.17
CA GLN A 149 31.95 -5.06 -1.79
C GLN A 149 33.12 -4.10 -1.69
N THR A 150 34.18 -4.51 -0.99
CA THR A 150 35.47 -3.82 -1.01
C THR A 150 36.24 -4.18 -2.29
N PRO A 151 37.23 -3.36 -2.72
CA PRO A 151 38.09 -3.68 -3.86
C PRO A 151 38.84 -5.01 -3.72
N GLU A 152 39.00 -5.49 -2.49
CA GLU A 152 39.66 -6.74 -2.11
C GLU A 152 38.72 -7.96 -2.16
N GLY A 153 37.44 -7.76 -2.50
CA GLY A 153 36.45 -8.83 -2.60
C GLY A 153 35.90 -9.34 -1.25
N THR A 154 36.25 -8.69 -0.13
CA THR A 154 35.67 -9.02 1.17
C THR A 154 34.27 -8.43 1.30
N VAL A 155 33.31 -9.28 1.70
CA VAL A 155 31.92 -8.87 1.89
C VAL A 155 31.79 -8.10 3.21
N GLY A 156 31.42 -6.83 3.14
CA GLY A 156 31.33 -5.94 4.30
C GLY A 156 30.21 -6.24 5.29
N ALA A 157 29.15 -6.96 4.87
CA ALA A 157 28.05 -7.37 5.73
C ALA A 157 27.41 -8.68 5.25
N THR A 158 26.94 -9.50 6.18
CA THR A 158 26.23 -10.75 5.89
C THR A 158 24.75 -10.66 6.30
N MET A 159 23.88 -11.31 5.55
CA MET A 159 22.49 -11.50 5.88
C MET A 159 22.33 -12.68 6.83
N VAL A 160 21.70 -12.43 7.97
CA VAL A 160 21.35 -13.43 8.99
C VAL A 160 19.85 -13.42 9.19
N LEU A 161 19.25 -14.61 9.18
CA LEU A 161 17.85 -14.79 9.51
C LEU A 161 17.69 -14.79 11.04
N ARG A 162 17.11 -13.73 11.60
CA ARG A 162 16.74 -13.67 13.02
C ARG A 162 15.23 -13.80 13.13
N GLU A 163 14.76 -14.89 13.75
CA GLU A 163 13.33 -15.24 13.85
C GLU A 163 12.63 -15.27 12.48
N GLY A 164 13.34 -15.70 11.43
CA GLY A 164 12.82 -15.74 10.06
C GLY A 164 12.89 -14.43 9.27
N TYR A 165 13.41 -13.34 9.86
CA TYR A 165 13.55 -12.04 9.20
C TYR A 165 14.99 -11.78 8.74
N PRO A 166 15.21 -11.26 7.52
CA PRO A 166 16.55 -11.08 6.94
C PRO A 166 17.22 -9.80 7.45
N PHE A 167 17.99 -9.87 8.54
CA PHE A 167 18.80 -8.77 9.05
C PHE A 167 20.19 -8.76 8.42
N LEU A 168 20.83 -7.59 8.35
CA LEU A 168 22.22 -7.45 7.90
C LEU A 168 23.15 -7.17 9.08
N GLU A 169 24.20 -7.97 9.21
CA GLU A 169 25.24 -7.85 10.23
C GLU A 169 26.56 -7.39 9.59
N LEU A 170 27.16 -6.33 10.13
CA LEU A 170 28.42 -5.79 9.63
C LEU A 170 29.59 -6.71 10.02
N LEU A 171 30.39 -7.12 9.04
CA LEU A 171 31.58 -7.97 9.25
C LEU A 171 32.86 -7.15 9.37
N VAL A 172 32.89 -5.96 8.77
CA VAL A 172 34.06 -5.07 8.73
C VAL A 172 33.64 -3.66 9.10
N ASN A 173 34.59 -2.84 9.58
CA ASN A 173 34.33 -1.42 9.81
C ASN A 173 34.21 -0.67 8.47
N LEU A 174 32.98 -0.44 8.03
CA LEU A 174 32.68 0.24 6.77
C LEU A 174 32.63 1.76 6.92
N ALA A 175 32.72 2.47 5.79
CA ALA A 175 32.53 3.91 5.74
C ALA A 175 31.17 4.33 6.34
N GLU A 176 31.11 5.51 6.94
CA GLU A 176 29.91 6.03 7.62
C GLU A 176 28.63 5.99 6.77
N PRO A 177 28.65 6.32 5.45
CA PRO A 177 27.47 6.22 4.60
C PRO A 177 26.93 4.78 4.47
N THR A 178 27.82 3.79 4.35
CA THR A 178 27.44 2.38 4.21
C THR A 178 26.89 1.83 5.53
N ARG A 179 27.46 2.23 6.68
CA ARG A 179 26.91 1.87 7.99
C ARG A 179 25.51 2.43 8.18
N LYS A 180 25.28 3.72 7.87
CA LYS A 180 23.95 4.34 7.93
C LYS A 180 22.95 3.61 7.03
N PHE A 181 23.39 3.14 5.87
CA PHE A 181 22.53 2.41 4.95
C PHE A 181 22.11 1.03 5.49
N VAL A 182 23.05 0.28 6.09
CA VAL A 182 22.76 -0.99 6.78
C VAL A 182 21.85 -0.77 8.00
N THR A 183 22.07 0.30 8.76
CA THR A 183 21.17 0.67 9.87
C THR A 183 19.75 0.96 9.39
N ALA A 184 19.60 1.74 8.30
CA ALA A 184 18.29 2.03 7.72
C ALA A 184 17.57 0.76 7.25
N TYR A 185 18.31 -0.19 6.65
CA TYR A 185 17.78 -1.50 6.29
C TYR A 185 17.28 -2.26 7.52
N ASN A 186 18.10 -2.39 8.56
CA ASN A 186 17.71 -3.12 9.78
C ASN A 186 16.51 -2.46 10.49
N THR A 187 16.45 -1.13 10.52
CA THR A 187 15.27 -0.40 11.04
C THR A 187 14.01 -0.71 10.23
N MET A 188 14.11 -0.76 8.89
CA MET A 188 13.00 -1.15 8.03
C MET A 188 12.52 -2.57 8.35
N ILE A 189 13.43 -3.55 8.47
CA ILE A 189 13.09 -4.94 8.83
C ILE A 189 12.38 -4.99 10.19
N THR A 190 12.87 -4.28 11.20
CA THR A 190 12.22 -4.21 12.53
C THR A 190 10.79 -3.68 12.44
N THR A 191 10.55 -2.60 11.69
CA THR A 191 9.18 -2.07 11.55
C THR A 191 8.26 -2.98 10.74
N GLN A 192 8.78 -3.69 9.73
CA GLN A 192 7.98 -4.67 8.98
C GLN A 192 7.64 -5.88 9.85
N LYS A 193 8.58 -6.34 10.68
CA LYS A 193 8.33 -7.38 11.70
C LYS A 193 7.21 -6.95 12.66
N GLN A 194 7.29 -5.74 13.22
CA GLN A 194 6.25 -5.22 14.12
C GLN A 194 4.87 -5.16 13.45
N LEU A 195 4.79 -4.77 12.18
CA LEU A 195 3.54 -4.81 11.42
C LEU A 195 3.01 -6.24 11.28
N ILE A 196 3.86 -7.20 10.90
CA ILE A 196 3.45 -8.59 10.66
C ILE A 196 2.95 -9.28 11.93
N GLU A 197 3.66 -9.09 13.05
CA GLU A 197 3.33 -9.74 14.33
C GLU A 197 2.07 -9.15 14.99
N ASN A 198 1.85 -7.83 14.85
CA ASN A 198 0.72 -7.17 15.51
C ASN A 198 -0.53 -7.08 14.62
N ALA A 199 -0.40 -7.18 13.30
CA ALA A 199 -1.52 -6.96 12.37
C ALA A 199 -2.73 -7.87 12.65
N ASP A 200 -2.53 -9.16 12.91
CA ASP A 200 -3.66 -10.08 13.13
C ASP A 200 -4.41 -9.75 14.42
N ALA A 201 -3.69 -9.44 15.49
CA ALA A 201 -4.28 -9.07 16.77
C ALA A 201 -5.12 -7.79 16.66
N VAL A 202 -4.62 -6.78 15.93
CA VAL A 202 -5.37 -5.54 15.67
C VAL A 202 -6.56 -5.79 14.76
N GLN A 203 -6.40 -6.64 13.74
CA GLN A 203 -7.47 -7.02 12.82
C GLN A 203 -8.63 -7.70 13.57
N GLU A 204 -8.32 -8.62 14.50
CA GLU A 204 -9.35 -9.29 15.29
C GLU A 204 -10.07 -8.33 16.23
N LYS A 205 -9.35 -7.37 16.85
CA LYS A 205 -9.97 -6.30 17.66
C LYS A 205 -10.93 -5.44 16.83
N ILE A 206 -10.55 -5.07 15.61
CA ILE A 206 -11.43 -4.32 14.69
C ILE A 206 -12.64 -5.18 14.27
N ALA A 207 -12.41 -6.46 13.96
CA ALA A 207 -13.48 -7.39 13.58
C ALA A 207 -14.46 -7.63 14.74
N GLN A 208 -13.99 -7.67 15.98
CA GLN A 208 -14.83 -7.80 17.16
C GLN A 208 -15.79 -6.61 17.30
N VAL A 209 -15.28 -5.37 17.22
CA VAL A 209 -16.13 -4.17 17.26
C VAL A 209 -17.11 -4.14 16.08
N GLN A 210 -16.70 -4.63 14.91
CA GLN A 210 -17.60 -4.76 13.77
C GLN A 210 -18.72 -5.77 14.03
N ARG A 211 -18.43 -6.95 14.60
CA ARG A 211 -19.44 -7.96 14.95
C ARG A 211 -20.44 -7.42 15.97
N GLU A 212 -19.95 -6.84 17.06
CA GLU A 212 -20.78 -6.21 18.10
C GLU A 212 -21.65 -5.08 17.52
N GLY A 213 -21.10 -4.28 16.60
CA GLY A 213 -21.86 -3.26 15.87
C GLY A 213 -22.98 -3.86 15.01
N MET A 214 -22.71 -4.97 14.32
CA MET A 214 -23.69 -5.63 13.45
C MET A 214 -24.89 -6.23 14.20
N ASP A 215 -24.74 -6.58 15.48
CA ASP A 215 -25.85 -7.04 16.32
C ASP A 215 -26.96 -5.98 16.45
N PHE A 216 -26.62 -4.69 16.30
CA PHE A 216 -27.60 -3.60 16.33
C PHE A 216 -28.28 -3.32 14.98
N HIS A 217 -27.83 -3.93 13.89
CA HIS A 217 -28.30 -3.61 12.53
C HIS A 217 -29.81 -3.84 12.37
N GLU A 218 -30.32 -4.97 12.88
CA GLU A 218 -31.74 -5.33 12.75
C GLU A 218 -32.65 -4.43 13.60
N ASP A 219 -32.18 -4.04 14.79
CA ASP A 219 -32.93 -3.23 15.75
C ASP A 219 -32.66 -1.71 15.60
N LEU A 220 -31.87 -1.28 14.62
CA LEU A 220 -31.37 0.10 14.52
C LEU A 220 -32.50 1.13 14.43
N SER A 221 -33.57 0.81 13.69
CA SER A 221 -34.75 1.68 13.59
C SER A 221 -35.48 1.82 14.92
N ARG A 222 -35.65 0.70 15.64
CA ARG A 222 -36.30 0.65 16.95
C ARG A 222 -35.48 1.36 18.03
N LEU A 223 -34.15 1.24 17.98
CA LEU A 223 -33.23 1.94 18.89
C LEU A 223 -33.23 3.45 18.64
N GLY A 224 -33.29 3.86 17.36
CA GLY A 224 -33.43 5.26 16.99
C GLY A 224 -34.73 5.88 17.50
N ASP A 225 -35.86 5.17 17.38
CA ASP A 225 -37.15 5.64 17.91
C ASP A 225 -37.13 5.84 19.43
N LYS A 226 -36.45 4.96 20.19
CA LYS A 226 -36.28 5.09 21.65
C LYS A 226 -35.48 6.34 22.05
N GLU A 227 -34.53 6.75 21.24
CA GLU A 227 -33.75 7.99 21.42
C GLU A 227 -34.43 9.22 20.77
N GLY A 228 -35.66 9.08 20.25
CA GLY A 228 -36.44 10.16 19.66
C GLY A 228 -36.02 10.57 18.25
N LEU A 229 -35.23 9.74 17.55
CA LEU A 229 -34.83 9.97 16.16
C LEU A 229 -35.93 9.51 15.22
N LYS A 230 -36.51 10.43 14.44
CA LYS A 230 -37.55 10.12 13.44
C LYS A 230 -37.26 10.73 12.08
N GLY A 231 -37.79 10.11 11.02
CA GLY A 231 -37.70 10.60 9.64
C GLY A 231 -36.26 10.81 9.18
N ARG A 232 -35.93 12.02 8.73
CA ARG A 232 -34.57 12.36 8.22
C ARG A 232 -33.45 12.13 9.24
N LYS A 233 -33.71 12.32 10.54
CA LYS A 233 -32.69 12.11 11.59
C LYS A 233 -32.35 10.62 11.72
N LEU A 234 -33.36 9.75 11.63
CA LEU A 234 -33.16 8.31 11.66
C LEU A 234 -32.40 7.82 10.42
N SER A 235 -32.77 8.31 9.23
CA SER A 235 -32.02 8.02 7.99
C SER A 235 -30.54 8.36 8.12
N LYS A 236 -30.22 9.52 8.67
CA LYS A 236 -28.83 9.94 8.89
C LYS A 236 -28.09 9.05 9.91
N ALA A 237 -28.78 8.58 10.94
CA ALA A 237 -28.21 7.65 11.91
C ALA A 237 -27.86 6.31 11.25
N VAL A 238 -28.75 5.78 10.40
CA VAL A 238 -28.53 4.57 9.60
C VAL A 238 -27.33 4.77 8.65
N GLU A 239 -27.26 5.89 7.93
CA GLU A 239 -26.13 6.20 7.06
C GLU A 239 -24.80 6.28 7.82
N SER A 240 -24.78 6.92 9.00
CA SER A 240 -23.60 6.96 9.87
C SER A 240 -23.18 5.57 10.33
N PHE A 241 -24.15 4.72 10.69
CA PHE A 241 -23.90 3.33 11.08
C PHE A 241 -23.29 2.52 9.93
N THR A 242 -23.91 2.56 8.74
CA THR A 242 -23.40 1.87 7.55
C THR A 242 -21.99 2.35 7.18
N TRP A 243 -21.73 3.66 7.28
CA TRP A 243 -20.41 4.21 7.06
C TRP A 243 -19.39 3.68 8.07
N ASN A 244 -19.74 3.61 9.37
CA ASN A 244 -18.86 3.08 10.41
C ASN A 244 -18.46 1.62 10.13
N ILE A 245 -19.44 0.76 9.83
CA ILE A 245 -19.19 -0.65 9.47
C ILE A 245 -18.28 -0.75 8.25
N THR A 246 -18.54 0.06 7.21
CA THR A 246 -17.74 0.08 5.98
C THR A 246 -16.30 0.51 6.26
N VAL A 247 -16.11 1.50 7.12
CA VAL A 247 -14.78 1.98 7.53
C VAL A 247 -14.02 0.91 8.31
N LEU A 248 -14.64 0.26 9.29
CA LEU A 248 -14.01 -0.81 10.06
C LEU A 248 -13.52 -1.93 9.14
N LYS A 249 -14.39 -2.40 8.24
CA LYS A 249 -14.04 -3.41 7.25
C LYS A 249 -12.91 -2.94 6.33
N GLY A 250 -13.01 -1.72 5.80
CA GLY A 250 -11.99 -1.16 4.92
C GLY A 250 -10.62 -1.02 5.60
N GLN A 251 -10.56 -0.60 6.86
CA GLN A 251 -9.30 -0.49 7.60
C GLN A 251 -8.70 -1.85 7.92
N SER A 252 -9.54 -2.84 8.27
CA SER A 252 -9.14 -4.24 8.43
C SER A 252 -8.53 -4.81 7.13
N ASP A 253 -9.20 -4.62 5.99
CA ASP A 253 -8.73 -5.08 4.68
C ASP A 253 -7.41 -4.40 4.27
N LEU A 254 -7.25 -3.10 4.55
CA LEU A 254 -6.02 -2.37 4.28
C LEU A 254 -4.85 -2.85 5.16
N LEU A 255 -5.09 -3.17 6.44
CA LEU A 255 -4.07 -3.73 7.32
C LEU A 255 -3.64 -5.12 6.87
N ARG A 256 -4.60 -5.98 6.49
CA ARG A 256 -4.32 -7.30 5.91
C ARG A 256 -3.48 -7.19 4.63
N GLY A 257 -3.86 -6.28 3.73
CA GLY A 257 -3.12 -6.01 2.51
C GLY A 257 -1.69 -5.53 2.78
N ALA A 258 -1.52 -4.63 3.75
CA ALA A 258 -0.19 -4.15 4.16
C ALA A 258 0.68 -5.29 4.72
N LYS A 259 0.13 -6.17 5.55
CA LYS A 259 0.83 -7.35 6.05
C LYS A 259 1.28 -8.27 4.91
N MET A 260 0.40 -8.58 3.96
CA MET A 260 0.72 -9.42 2.79
C MET A 260 1.82 -8.79 1.93
N ASP A 261 1.71 -7.49 1.65
CA ASP A 261 2.72 -6.73 0.90
C ASP A 261 4.08 -6.72 1.62
N SER A 262 4.10 -6.62 2.96
CA SER A 262 5.33 -6.70 3.75
C SER A 262 5.96 -8.10 3.71
N LEU A 263 5.15 -9.16 3.80
CA LEU A 263 5.65 -10.54 3.66
C LEU A 263 6.29 -10.80 2.30
N ASP A 264 5.63 -10.38 1.21
CA ASP A 264 6.20 -10.49 -0.14
C ASP A 264 7.48 -9.64 -0.29
N SER A 265 7.48 -8.44 0.28
CA SER A 265 8.66 -7.57 0.29
C SER A 265 9.85 -8.21 1.00
N LEU A 266 9.64 -8.81 2.18
CA LEU A 266 10.69 -9.51 2.93
C LEU A 266 11.22 -10.73 2.16
N ARG A 267 10.33 -11.49 1.52
CA ARG A 267 10.72 -12.62 0.66
C ARG A 267 11.61 -12.15 -0.50
N GLN A 268 11.22 -11.07 -1.18
CA GLN A 268 12.02 -10.49 -2.25
C GLN A 268 13.36 -9.96 -1.78
N LEU A 269 13.42 -9.39 -0.56
CA LEU A 269 14.66 -8.91 0.06
C LEU A 269 15.61 -10.07 0.34
N ALA A 270 15.14 -11.15 0.96
CA ALA A 270 15.95 -12.34 1.25
C ALA A 270 16.55 -12.94 -0.04
N LEU A 271 15.71 -13.16 -1.07
CA LEU A 271 16.15 -13.65 -2.37
C LEU A 271 17.15 -12.71 -3.06
N ALA A 272 16.99 -11.39 -2.90
CA ALA A 272 17.91 -10.42 -3.45
C ALA A 272 19.27 -10.44 -2.74
N CYS A 273 19.27 -10.59 -1.40
CA CYS A 273 20.50 -10.74 -0.63
C CYS A 273 21.26 -12.02 -1.00
N GLU A 274 20.56 -13.15 -1.16
CA GLU A 274 21.12 -14.41 -1.67
C GLU A 274 21.74 -14.24 -3.05
N ALA A 275 21.01 -13.64 -3.99
CA ALA A 275 21.50 -13.40 -5.35
C ALA A 275 22.72 -12.45 -5.39
N CYS A 276 22.89 -11.61 -4.36
CA CYS A 276 24.04 -10.72 -4.23
C CYS A 276 25.22 -11.34 -3.45
N GLY A 277 25.12 -12.61 -3.04
CA GLY A 277 26.18 -13.29 -2.28
C GLY A 277 26.35 -12.75 -0.87
N LEU A 278 25.33 -12.11 -0.29
CA LEU A 278 25.37 -11.58 1.08
C LEU A 278 25.11 -12.66 2.13
N THR A 279 24.91 -13.93 1.77
CA THR A 279 24.67 -15.01 2.73
C THR A 279 25.98 -15.63 3.20
N SER A 280 26.09 -15.88 4.50
CA SER A 280 27.19 -16.67 5.07
C SER A 280 27.21 -18.07 4.45
N SER A 281 28.31 -18.46 3.82
CA SER A 281 28.58 -19.84 3.38
C SER A 281 28.89 -20.74 4.59
N SER A 282 27.89 -20.98 5.42
CA SER A 282 27.91 -21.99 6.48
C SER A 282 26.69 -22.89 6.35
N SER A 283 26.60 -23.58 5.22
CA SER A 283 25.76 -24.77 4.99
C SER A 283 26.25 -25.59 3.79
N SER A 284 27.56 -25.82 3.68
CA SER A 284 28.10 -26.89 2.83
C SER A 284 28.19 -28.18 3.64
N ASN A 285 27.03 -28.80 3.90
CA ASN A 285 26.83 -30.25 4.02
C ASN A 285 25.42 -30.57 4.56
N SER A 286 24.44 -30.58 3.66
CA SER A 286 23.38 -31.58 3.62
C SER A 286 22.55 -31.31 2.36
N SER A 287 22.55 -32.31 1.46
CA SER A 287 21.52 -32.58 0.44
C SER A 287 20.81 -31.38 -0.20
N SER A 288 21.04 -31.22 -1.51
CA SER A 288 20.12 -30.60 -2.48
C SER A 288 18.66 -30.67 -2.03
N SER A 289 18.22 -29.63 -1.36
CA SER A 289 16.83 -29.38 -1.02
C SER A 289 16.61 -27.92 -1.34
N SER A 290 15.86 -27.70 -2.41
CA SER A 290 15.16 -26.44 -2.65
C SER A 290 14.67 -25.89 -1.32
N ILE A 291 15.00 -24.64 -1.01
CA ILE A 291 14.41 -23.90 0.11
C ILE A 291 12.91 -23.83 -0.17
N SER A 292 12.18 -24.83 0.30
CA SER A 292 10.74 -24.84 0.36
C SER A 292 10.37 -23.85 1.46
N ALA A 293 10.00 -22.63 1.05
CA ALA A 293 9.42 -21.60 1.89
C ALA A 293 8.00 -21.98 2.40
N ASP A 294 7.77 -23.27 2.69
CA ASP A 294 6.46 -23.87 2.93
C ASP A 294 6.29 -24.47 4.35
N HIS A 295 7.29 -24.38 5.23
CA HIS A 295 7.19 -25.04 6.55
C HIS A 295 6.94 -24.16 7.78
N TYR A 296 6.48 -22.91 7.59
CA TYR A 296 5.87 -22.14 8.70
C TYR A 296 4.53 -21.46 8.35
N TYR A 297 3.91 -21.80 7.21
CA TYR A 297 2.68 -21.16 6.75
C TYR A 297 1.60 -22.18 6.38
N SER A 298 1.10 -22.94 7.35
CA SER A 298 -0.27 -23.46 7.25
C SER A 298 -0.81 -23.95 8.59
N SER A 299 -1.68 -23.14 9.20
CA SER A 299 -2.86 -23.60 9.92
C SER A 299 -3.74 -22.40 10.24
N HIS A 300 -4.83 -22.21 9.48
CA HIS A 300 -6.19 -21.95 10.01
C HIS A 300 -7.19 -21.86 8.85
N PRO A 301 -8.45 -22.29 9.06
CA PRO A 301 -9.29 -22.84 8.01
C PRO A 301 -10.07 -21.78 7.25
N PHE A 302 -10.14 -21.95 5.92
CA PHE A 302 -11.07 -21.25 5.04
C PHE A 302 -12.52 -21.67 5.36
N PRO A 303 -13.48 -20.74 5.51
CA PRO A 303 -14.88 -21.11 5.39
C PRO A 303 -15.22 -21.30 3.91
N GLY A 304 -15.66 -22.52 3.60
CA GLY A 304 -15.96 -23.00 2.26
C GLY A 304 -16.96 -22.14 1.49
N ARG A 305 -16.62 -21.90 0.23
CA ARG A 305 -17.48 -21.35 -0.81
C ARG A 305 -18.64 -22.34 -1.05
N ARG A 306 -19.84 -22.03 -0.55
CA ARG A 306 -21.05 -22.79 -0.91
C ARG A 306 -21.32 -22.63 -2.41
N SER A 307 -21.12 -23.72 -3.13
CA SER A 307 -21.69 -23.99 -4.46
C SER A 307 -23.22 -23.96 -4.34
N SER A 308 -23.89 -23.03 -5.04
CA SER A 308 -25.31 -23.16 -5.33
C SER A 308 -25.46 -23.75 -6.73
N SER A 309 -25.86 -25.00 -6.78
CA SER A 309 -26.46 -25.63 -7.95
C SER A 309 -27.95 -25.27 -7.93
N HIS A 310 -28.39 -24.41 -8.84
CA HIS A 310 -29.80 -24.32 -9.22
C HIS A 310 -29.90 -24.71 -10.69
N GLY A 311 -30.65 -25.79 -10.92
CA GLY A 311 -30.84 -26.40 -12.22
C GLY A 311 -31.74 -25.55 -13.12
N ASN A 312 -31.31 -25.43 -14.38
CA ASN A 312 -32.19 -25.05 -15.47
C ASN A 312 -32.95 -26.30 -15.93
N GLY A 313 -34.20 -26.42 -15.48
CA GLY A 313 -35.20 -27.25 -16.12
C GLY A 313 -35.72 -26.53 -17.37
N ARG A 314 -35.58 -27.19 -18.52
CA ARG A 314 -36.42 -26.94 -19.71
C ARG A 314 -37.82 -27.48 -19.42
N ILE A 315 -38.83 -26.63 -19.48
CA ILE A 315 -40.01 -26.59 -20.38
C ILE A 315 -40.76 -25.32 -20.01
#